data_AF-A0A920LCC8-F1
#
_entry.id   AF-A0A920LCC8-F1
#
_cell.length_a   1.000
_cell.length_b   1.000
_cell.length_c   1.000
_cell.angle_alpha   90.00
_cell.angle_beta   90.00
_cell.angle_gamma   90.00
#
_symmetry.space_group_name_H-M   'P 1'
#
loop_
_entity.id
_entity.type
_entity.pdbx_description
1 polymer ?
#
loop_
_entity_poly.entity_id
_entity_poly.type
_entity_poly.pdbx_seq_one_letter_code
_entity_poly.pdbx_strand_id
1 'polypeptide(L)' 'MGVLENKFNDNIVVGSLDKFLSWSRSTSPWFFQFGLACCAIEMMATAAARHDLERIG' A
#
# COMPACT_ATOMS: atom_id res chain seq x y z
N MET A 1 -0.27 11.26 1.33
CA MET A 1 -0.48 11.75 2.71
C MET A 1 0.79 11.45 3.50
N GLY A 2 1.83 12.25 3.26
CA GLY A 2 3.14 12.11 3.91
C GLY A 2 3.10 12.74 5.30
N VAL A 3 3.67 12.08 6.30
CA VAL A 3 3.75 12.57 7.69
C VAL A 3 4.65 13.82 7.80
N LEU A 4 5.40 14.14 6.75
CA LEU A 4 6.42 15.19 6.70
C LEU A 4 6.03 16.42 5.87
N GLU A 5 4.94 16.32 5.09
CA GLU A 5 4.36 17.45 4.35
C GLU A 5 4.00 18.54 5.38
N ASN A 6 4.62 19.72 5.33
CA ASN A 6 4.45 20.89 6.24
C ASN A 6 5.30 20.95 7.52
N LYS A 7 6.18 19.99 7.84
CA LYS A 7 7.03 20.08 9.07
C LYS A 7 8.42 20.66 8.86
N PHE A 8 8.93 20.68 7.63
CA PHE A 8 10.25 21.21 7.30
C PHE A 8 10.18 21.99 5.99
N ASN A 9 10.69 23.23 5.99
CA ASN A 9 10.92 24.05 4.80
C ASN A 9 11.65 23.21 3.74
N ASP A 10 11.20 23.22 2.48
CA ASP A 10 11.58 22.32 1.38
C ASP A 10 13.10 22.09 1.24
N ASN A 11 13.61 21.12 1.98
CA ASN A 11 14.98 20.66 1.90
C ASN A 11 15.02 19.46 0.93
N ILE A 12 15.99 19.43 0.01
CA ILE A 12 16.18 18.34 -0.96
C ILE A 12 16.20 16.95 -0.29
N VAL A 13 16.73 16.88 0.94
CA VAL A 13 16.81 15.66 1.76
C VAL A 13 15.42 15.18 2.21
N VAL A 14 14.54 16.10 2.61
CA VAL A 14 13.18 15.76 3.08
C VAL A 14 12.32 15.29 1.91
N GLY A 15 12.47 15.91 0.73
CA GLY A 15 11.76 15.47 -0.48
C GLY A 15 12.16 14.07 -0.95
N SER A 16 13.46 13.72 -0.86
CA SER A 16 13.94 12.36 -1.14
C SER A 16 13.41 11.34 -0.11
N LEU A 17 13.36 11.74 1.16
CA LEU A 17 12.86 10.89 2.25
C LEU A 17 11.35 10.65 2.13
N ASP A 18 10.55 11.67 1.83
CA ASP A 18 9.10 11.53 1.65
C ASP A 18 8.78 10.61 0.47
N LYS A 19 9.49 10.76 -0.66
CA LYS A 19 9.39 9.83 -1.81
C LYS A 19 9.69 8.38 -1.41
N PHE A 20 10.74 8.15 -0.63
CA PHE A 20 11.10 6.81 -0.18
C PHE A 20 10.05 6.20 0.77
N LEU A 21 9.53 6.98 1.71
CA LEU A 21 8.47 6.54 2.63
C LEU A 21 7.16 6.25 1.91
N SER A 22 6.77 7.11 0.96
CA SER A 22 5.58 6.91 0.13
C SER A 22 5.71 5.63 -0.72
N TRP A 23 6.88 5.44 -1.35
CA TRP A 23 7.20 4.22 -2.08
C TRP A 23 7.09 2.98 -1.19
N SER A 24 7.74 2.99 -0.03
CA SER A 24 7.73 1.87 0.93
C SER A 24 6.31 1.47 1.32
N ARG A 25 5.42 2.44 1.59
CA ARG A 25 4.02 2.16 1.95
C ARG A 25 3.18 1.68 0.77
N SER A 26 3.49 2.11 -0.45
CA SER A 26 2.77 1.70 -1.65
C SER A 26 3.08 0.27 -2.09
N THR A 27 4.26 -0.24 -1.73
CA THR A 27 4.78 -1.55 -2.14
C THR A 27 4.58 -2.65 -1.09
N SER A 28 3.88 -2.36 0.03
CA SER A 28 3.56 -3.39 1.05
C SER A 28 2.17 -3.17 1.70
N PRO A 29 1.08 -3.14 0.92
CA PRO A 29 -0.27 -3.02 1.47
C PRO A 29 -0.71 -4.29 2.22
N TRP A 30 -0.95 -4.19 3.53
CA TRP A 30 -1.55 -5.29 4.29
C TRP A 30 -3.07 -5.23 4.17
N PHE A 31 -3.63 -6.15 3.40
CA PHE A 31 -5.07 -6.22 3.16
C PHE A 31 -5.81 -6.87 4.33
N PHE A 32 -6.93 -6.29 4.71
CA PHE A 32 -7.82 -6.86 5.71
C PHE A 32 -8.92 -7.68 5.03
N GLN A 33 -8.91 -9.00 5.24
CA GLN A 33 -9.87 -9.91 4.63
C GLN A 33 -11.20 -9.87 5.39
N PHE A 34 -12.24 -9.24 4.80
CA PHE A 34 -13.59 -9.23 5.36
C PHE A 34 -14.63 -9.56 4.30
N GLY A 35 -15.31 -10.71 4.46
CA GLY A 35 -16.25 -11.24 3.48
C GLY A 35 -17.66 -11.45 4.04
N LEU A 36 -18.59 -10.56 3.69
CA LEU A 36 -19.99 -10.62 4.15
C LEU A 36 -20.95 -11.37 3.20
N ALA A 37 -20.62 -11.41 1.91
CA ALA A 37 -21.49 -11.93 0.85
C ALA A 37 -20.65 -12.59 -0.26
N CYS A 38 -21.22 -12.78 -1.45
CA CYS A 38 -20.55 -13.42 -2.58
C CYS A 38 -19.25 -12.74 -3.03
N CYS A 39 -19.06 -11.43 -2.83
CA CYS A 39 -17.78 -10.78 -3.14
C CYS A 39 -16.59 -11.35 -2.33
N ALA A 40 -16.86 -12.10 -1.25
CA ALA A 40 -15.83 -12.81 -0.50
C ALA A 40 -15.12 -13.89 -1.35
N ILE A 41 -15.86 -14.61 -2.20
CA ILE A 41 -15.25 -15.66 -3.04
C ILE A 41 -14.41 -15.07 -4.17
N GLU A 42 -14.81 -13.89 -4.69
CA GLU A 42 -14.03 -13.14 -5.67
C GLU A 42 -12.74 -12.63 -5.03
N MET A 43 -12.81 -12.09 -3.81
CA MET A 43 -11.63 -11.65 -3.06
C MET A 43 -10.66 -12.81 -2.76
N MET A 44 -11.17 -14.00 -2.39
CA MET A 44 -10.33 -15.20 -2.21
C MET A 44 -9.69 -15.66 -3.53
N ALA A 45 -10.43 -15.58 -4.64
CA ALA A 45 -9.89 -15.92 -5.95
C ALA A 45 -8.81 -14.91 -6.41
N THR A 46 -8.93 -13.64 -6.03
CA THR A 46 -7.86 -12.65 -6.24
C THR A 46 -6.63 -12.92 -5.37
N ALA A 47 -6.79 -13.48 -4.18
CA ALA A 47 -5.66 -13.91 -3.34
C ALA A 47 -5.03 -15.25 -3.76
N ALA A 48 -5.64 -16.00 -4.69
CA ALA A 48 -5.14 -17.29 -5.14
C ALA A 48 -4.05 -17.15 -6.21
N ALA A 49 -3.33 -18.25 -6.49
CA ALA A 49 -2.18 -18.30 -7.41
C ALA A 49 -2.42 -17.69 -8.80
N ARG A 50 -3.67 -17.66 -9.29
CA ARG A 50 -3.99 -17.09 -10.60
C ARG A 50 -3.88 -15.56 -10.62
N HIS A 51 -4.18 -14.91 -9.49
CA HIS A 51 -4.25 -13.46 -9.34
C HIS A 51 -3.46 -12.95 -8.13
N ASP A 52 -2.47 -13.73 -7.72
CA ASP A 52 -1.49 -13.52 -6.65
C ASP A 52 -1.38 -12.09 -6.08
N LEU A 53 -2.17 -11.82 -5.05
CA LEU A 53 -2.25 -10.51 -4.39
C LEU A 53 -0.99 -10.19 -3.58
N GLU A 54 -0.23 -11.19 -3.16
CA GLU A 54 1.06 -11.01 -2.46
C GLU A 54 2.17 -10.49 -3.40
N ARG A 55 1.99 -10.53 -4.72
CA ARG A 55 2.96 -9.96 -5.68
C ARG A 55 3.00 -8.43 -5.67
N ILE A 56 1.90 -7.77 -5.28
CA ILE A 56 1.85 -6.31 -5.16
C ILE A 56 2.38 -5.82 -3.80
N GLY A 57 2.74 -6.74 -2.90
CA GLY A 57 3.32 -6.47 -1.59
C GLY A 57 2.44 -6.88 -0.44
#